data_AF-A0A4Y8SBZ2-F1
#
_entry.id   AF-A0A4Y8SBZ2-F1
#
_cell.length_a   1.000
_cell.length_b   1.000
_cell.length_c   1.000
_cell.angle_alpha   90.00
_cell.angle_beta   90.00
_cell.angle_gamma   90.00
#
_symmetry.space_group_name_H-M   'P 1'
#
loop_
_entity.id
_entity.type
_entity.pdbx_description
1 polymer ?
#
loop_
_entity_poly.entity_id
_entity_poly.type
_entity_poly.pdbx_seq_one_letter_code
_entity_poly.pdbx_strand_id
1 'polypeptide(L)'
;MPFFTVLAGPNGAGKSTFSALFSRPGALIFDPDIQKSKIEKQYPDITDDALESALTRVYINFQQKAIGTMLHLTVETNLRSDFLLESVDLFKNAGYETRLIYMLLPDLSASIDRVDLRVKQKGHFIDTGSIKINFEEGPKNLLKIANQFDRVMLLSGFNNNPSVETQPEQLLSIANGITLHKAEVMPDWARGFVEATEALSAYNQTSKGRKR
;
A
#
# COMPACT_ATOMS: atom_id res chain seq x y z
N MET A 1 -12.75 -5.64 16.67
CA MET A 1 -11.39 -5.99 16.21
C MET A 1 -10.91 -4.89 15.28
N PRO A 2 -9.83 -4.18 15.60
CA PRO A 2 -9.28 -3.11 14.75
C PRO A 2 -8.50 -3.68 13.56
N PHE A 3 -8.16 -2.80 12.62
CA PHE A 3 -7.51 -3.14 11.36
C PHE A 3 -6.19 -2.40 11.25
N PHE A 4 -5.15 -3.12 10.86
CA PHE A 4 -3.91 -2.54 10.36
C PHE A 4 -3.91 -2.67 8.83
N THR A 5 -4.03 -1.54 8.14
CA THR A 5 -4.14 -1.49 6.68
C THR A 5 -2.87 -0.91 6.08
N VAL A 6 -2.27 -1.62 5.15
CA VAL A 6 -1.23 -1.10 4.29
C VAL A 6 -1.87 -0.76 2.95
N LEU A 7 -1.84 0.50 2.56
CA LEU A 7 -2.23 0.97 1.23
C LEU A 7 -0.96 1.23 0.42
N ALA A 8 -0.64 0.29 -0.46
CA ALA A 8 0.57 0.25 -1.26
C ALA A 8 0.30 0.49 -2.76
N GLY A 9 1.35 0.75 -3.53
CA GLY A 9 1.28 1.03 -4.96
C GLY A 9 2.35 2.02 -5.41
N PRO A 10 2.65 2.15 -6.71
CA PRO A 10 3.61 3.12 -7.20
C PRO A 10 3.12 4.57 -7.02
N ASN A 11 4.00 5.53 -7.32
CA ASN A 11 3.59 6.92 -7.45
C ASN A 11 2.48 7.06 -8.51
N GLY A 12 1.61 8.05 -8.38
CA GLY A 12 0.51 8.27 -9.33
C GLY A 12 -0.65 7.26 -9.25
N ALA A 13 -0.53 6.16 -8.49
CA ALA A 13 -1.55 5.12 -8.40
C ALA A 13 -2.86 5.56 -7.69
N GLY A 14 -2.84 6.68 -6.96
CA GLY A 14 -4.02 7.24 -6.28
C GLY A 14 -4.12 6.95 -4.78
N LYS A 15 -3.07 6.40 -4.14
CA LYS A 15 -3.06 6.05 -2.71
C LYS A 15 -3.61 7.16 -1.80
N SER A 16 -3.04 8.36 -1.89
CA SER A 16 -3.44 9.50 -1.05
C SER A 16 -4.83 10.06 -1.37
N THR A 17 -5.36 9.78 -2.58
CA THR A 17 -6.74 10.12 -2.95
C THR A 17 -7.73 9.17 -2.28
N PHE A 18 -7.37 7.87 -2.18
CA PHE A 18 -8.28 6.84 -1.70
C PHE A 18 -7.98 6.32 -0.30
N SER A 19 -6.97 6.85 0.40
CA SER A 19 -6.61 6.36 1.73
C SER A 19 -7.73 6.52 2.73
N ALA A 20 -8.48 7.62 2.69
CA ALA A 20 -9.68 7.80 3.52
C ALA A 20 -10.79 6.80 3.15
N LEU A 21 -11.02 6.55 1.85
CA LEU A 21 -12.05 5.61 1.37
C LEU A 21 -11.75 4.17 1.81
N PHE A 22 -10.48 3.76 1.71
CA PHE A 22 -10.07 2.41 2.08
C PHE A 22 -9.83 2.24 3.58
N SER A 23 -9.71 3.33 4.32
CA SER A 23 -9.63 3.31 5.78
C SER A 23 -10.98 3.07 6.43
N ARG A 24 -10.97 2.49 7.63
CA ARG A 24 -12.18 2.48 8.48
C ARG A 24 -12.43 3.90 9.02
N PRO A 25 -13.69 4.29 9.26
CA PRO A 25 -14.00 5.56 9.91
C PRO A 25 -13.21 5.73 11.21
N GLY A 26 -12.60 6.91 11.40
CA GLY A 26 -11.78 7.20 12.59
C GLY A 26 -10.38 6.58 12.59
N ALA A 27 -9.93 5.95 11.51
CA ALA A 27 -8.56 5.44 11.40
C ALA A 27 -7.52 6.55 11.50
N LEU A 28 -6.41 6.24 12.17
CA LEU A 28 -5.18 7.01 12.01
C LEU A 28 -4.62 6.72 10.60
N ILE A 29 -4.22 7.75 9.87
CA ILE A 29 -3.61 7.61 8.54
C ILE A 29 -2.18 8.15 8.60
N PHE A 30 -1.22 7.27 8.40
CA PHE A 30 0.18 7.61 8.22
C PHE A 30 0.50 7.69 6.72
N ASP A 31 0.63 8.91 6.22
CA ASP A 31 1.18 9.20 4.90
C ASP A 31 2.61 9.76 5.09
N PRO A 32 3.65 9.04 4.63
CA PRO A 32 5.05 9.45 4.83
C PRO A 32 5.36 10.79 4.15
N ASP A 33 4.75 11.12 3.00
CA ASP A 33 5.01 12.37 2.30
C ASP A 33 4.45 13.56 3.11
N ILE A 34 3.26 13.40 3.69
CA ILE A 34 2.65 14.40 4.59
C ILE A 34 3.49 14.57 5.86
N GLN A 35 3.95 13.47 6.47
CA GLN A 35 4.75 13.57 7.70
C GLN A 35 6.14 14.19 7.42
N LYS A 36 6.81 13.81 6.33
CA LYS A 36 8.07 14.43 5.89
C LYS A 36 7.91 15.94 5.72
N SER A 37 6.89 16.37 4.97
CA SER A 37 6.62 17.80 4.75
C SER A 37 6.37 18.57 6.05
N LYS A 38 5.73 17.95 7.05
CA LYS A 38 5.55 18.58 8.38
C LYS A 38 6.87 18.74 9.12
N ILE A 39 7.72 17.71 9.09
CA ILE A 39 9.03 17.74 9.76
C ILE A 39 9.94 18.79 9.09
N GLU A 40 10.02 18.81 7.77
CA GLU A 40 10.81 19.79 7.00
C GLU A 40 10.35 21.22 7.26
N LYS A 41 9.04 21.47 7.34
CA LYS A 41 8.51 22.80 7.71
C LYS A 41 8.89 23.23 9.12
N GLN A 42 9.01 22.28 10.04
CA GLN A 42 9.41 22.54 11.42
C GLN A 42 10.94 22.70 11.55
N TYR A 43 11.70 22.01 10.71
CA TYR A 43 13.17 21.99 10.70
C TYR A 43 13.71 22.16 9.27
N PRO A 44 13.77 23.39 8.74
CA PRO A 44 14.13 23.64 7.34
C PRO A 44 15.53 23.16 6.93
N ASP A 45 16.47 23.11 7.87
CA ASP A 45 17.87 22.70 7.64
C ASP A 45 18.15 21.25 8.08
N ILE A 46 17.11 20.42 8.24
CA ILE A 46 17.26 19.01 8.64
C ILE A 46 18.01 18.22 7.56
N THR A 47 18.95 17.37 7.97
CA THR A 47 19.63 16.45 7.05
C THR A 47 18.71 15.28 6.68
N ASP A 48 18.95 14.65 5.52
CA ASP A 48 18.17 13.48 5.08
C ASP A 48 18.15 12.35 6.12
N ASP A 49 19.29 12.03 6.73
CA ASP A 49 19.39 11.01 7.77
C ASP A 49 18.56 11.34 9.03
N ALA A 50 18.58 12.62 9.43
CA ALA A 50 17.81 13.07 10.58
C ALA A 50 16.31 13.09 10.26
N LEU A 51 15.92 13.41 9.03
CA LEU A 51 14.55 13.38 8.55
C LEU A 51 14.00 11.95 8.55
N GLU A 52 14.75 10.97 8.04
CA GLU A 52 14.34 9.55 8.07
C GLU A 52 14.24 9.01 9.50
N SER A 53 15.16 9.39 10.39
CA SER A 53 15.08 9.04 11.82
C SER A 53 13.84 9.64 12.48
N ALA A 54 13.54 10.92 12.22
CA ALA A 54 12.37 11.59 12.73
C ALA A 54 11.07 10.96 12.20
N LEU A 55 11.02 10.63 10.91
CA LEU A 55 9.87 9.96 10.29
C LEU A 55 9.62 8.58 10.92
N THR A 56 10.68 7.83 11.17
CA THR A 56 10.61 6.52 11.85
C THR A 56 10.01 6.66 13.25
N ARG A 57 10.43 7.67 14.02
CA ARG A 57 9.84 7.94 15.36
C ARG A 57 8.37 8.32 15.27
N VAL A 58 7.99 9.14 14.28
CA VAL A 58 6.57 9.48 14.05
C VAL A 58 5.78 8.23 13.72
N TYR A 59 6.30 7.34 12.86
CA TYR A 59 5.63 6.09 12.52
C TYR A 59 5.42 5.20 13.76
N ILE A 60 6.45 5.01 14.58
CA ILE A 60 6.35 4.26 15.85
C ILE A 60 5.28 4.87 16.78
N ASN A 61 5.21 6.20 16.88
CA ASN A 61 4.17 6.87 17.67
C ASN A 61 2.76 6.61 17.14
N PHE A 62 2.57 6.54 15.81
CA PHE A 62 1.30 6.13 15.22
C PHE A 62 0.94 4.68 15.59
N GLN A 63 1.91 3.77 15.57
CA GLN A 63 1.70 2.38 15.96
C GLN A 63 1.31 2.25 17.43
N GLN A 64 2.08 2.89 18.33
CA GLN A 64 1.82 2.90 19.76
C GLN A 64 0.45 3.52 20.08
N LYS A 65 0.11 4.64 19.43
CA LYS A 65 -1.20 5.27 19.60
C LYS A 65 -2.32 4.37 19.12
N ALA A 66 -2.19 3.76 17.94
CA ALA A 66 -3.20 2.85 17.40
C ALA A 66 -3.47 1.71 18.39
N ILE A 67 -2.42 0.99 18.80
CA ILE A 67 -2.51 -0.16 19.71
C ILE A 67 -3.05 0.25 21.08
N GLY A 68 -2.50 1.32 21.68
CA GLY A 68 -2.91 1.78 23.01
C GLY A 68 -4.35 2.31 23.08
N THR A 69 -4.96 2.63 21.94
CA THR A 69 -6.34 3.14 21.85
C THR A 69 -7.29 2.23 21.09
N MET A 70 -6.82 1.07 20.62
CA MET A 70 -7.57 0.15 19.76
C MET A 70 -8.15 0.80 18.50
N LEU A 71 -7.48 1.84 17.98
CA LEU A 71 -7.87 2.50 16.74
C LEU A 71 -7.31 1.75 15.53
N HIS A 72 -8.00 1.88 14.40
CA HIS A 72 -7.48 1.44 13.11
C HIS A 72 -6.25 2.28 12.72
N LEU A 73 -5.29 1.66 12.05
CA LEU A 73 -4.15 2.35 11.45
C LEU A 73 -4.09 2.00 9.96
N THR A 74 -4.01 3.02 9.12
CA THR A 74 -3.72 2.90 7.69
C THR A 74 -2.37 3.53 7.40
N VAL A 75 -1.52 2.84 6.66
CA VAL A 75 -0.16 3.27 6.29
C VAL A 75 -0.06 3.31 4.77
N GLU A 76 0.30 4.46 4.22
CA GLU A 76 0.64 4.58 2.80
C GLU A 76 2.10 4.23 2.56
N THR A 77 2.38 3.54 1.45
CA THR A 77 3.76 3.21 1.07
C THR A 77 3.87 2.90 -0.42
N ASN A 78 5.08 2.99 -0.97
CA ASN A 78 5.38 2.43 -2.29
C ASN A 78 5.87 0.97 -2.22
N LEU A 79 6.04 0.43 -1.01
CA LEU A 79 6.48 -0.93 -0.74
C LEU A 79 7.88 -1.25 -1.29
N ARG A 80 8.83 -0.32 -1.13
CA ARG A 80 10.24 -0.49 -1.57
C ARG A 80 11.02 -1.56 -0.81
N SER A 81 10.57 -1.91 0.40
CA SER A 81 11.19 -2.93 1.24
C SER A 81 10.15 -3.69 2.06
N ASP A 82 10.61 -4.66 2.82
CA ASP A 82 9.85 -5.53 3.71
C ASP A 82 9.70 -4.98 5.15
N PHE A 83 10.01 -3.70 5.38
CA PHE A 83 9.95 -3.06 6.71
C PHE A 83 8.59 -3.22 7.43
N LEU A 84 7.52 -3.49 6.66
CA LEU A 84 6.19 -3.71 7.18
C LEU A 84 6.01 -5.07 7.85
N LEU A 85 6.88 -6.05 7.64
CA LEU A 85 6.76 -7.37 8.25
C LEU A 85 6.73 -7.29 9.78
N GLU A 86 7.65 -6.52 10.36
CA GLU A 86 7.67 -6.28 11.81
C GLU A 86 6.38 -5.59 12.29
N SER A 87 5.83 -4.68 11.49
CA SER A 87 4.56 -4.01 11.79
C SER A 87 3.38 -5.00 11.73
N VAL A 88 3.35 -5.87 10.74
CA VAL A 88 2.31 -6.89 10.57
C VAL A 88 2.28 -7.81 11.79
N ASP A 89 3.44 -8.32 12.21
CA ASP A 89 3.55 -9.20 13.38
C ASP A 89 3.16 -8.48 14.66
N LEU A 90 3.63 -7.24 14.85
CA LEU A 90 3.26 -6.39 15.99
C LEU A 90 1.74 -6.24 16.10
N PHE A 91 1.06 -5.89 15.00
CA PHE A 91 -0.38 -5.66 15.01
C PHE A 91 -1.18 -6.96 15.17
N LYS A 92 -0.74 -8.06 14.56
CA LYS A 92 -1.35 -9.38 14.77
C LYS A 92 -1.30 -9.80 16.24
N ASN A 93 -0.14 -9.65 16.88
CA ASN A 93 0.04 -9.96 18.30
C ASN A 93 -0.81 -9.04 19.20
N ALA A 94 -1.13 -7.83 18.75
CA ALA A 94 -2.05 -6.92 19.41
C ALA A 94 -3.54 -7.20 19.11
N GLY A 95 -3.86 -8.26 18.37
CA GLY A 95 -5.24 -8.67 18.06
C GLY A 95 -5.88 -7.88 16.92
N TYR A 96 -5.09 -7.33 16.00
CA TYR A 96 -5.58 -6.67 14.79
C TYR A 96 -5.70 -7.67 13.64
N GLU A 97 -6.64 -7.40 12.74
CA GLU A 97 -6.68 -8.02 11.42
C GLU A 97 -5.83 -7.19 10.44
N THR A 98 -4.92 -7.83 9.71
CA THR A 98 -4.00 -7.15 8.79
C THR A 98 -4.48 -7.21 7.35
N ARG A 99 -4.43 -6.07 6.66
CA ARG A 99 -4.89 -5.93 5.28
C ARG A 99 -3.86 -5.22 4.42
N LEU A 100 -3.47 -5.84 3.32
CA LEU A 100 -2.69 -5.23 2.26
C LEU A 100 -3.62 -4.88 1.09
N ILE A 101 -3.69 -3.61 0.74
CA ILE A 101 -4.33 -3.11 -0.47
C ILE A 101 -3.23 -2.59 -1.38
N TYR A 102 -3.14 -3.08 -2.60
CA TYR A 102 -2.15 -2.62 -3.56
C TYR A 102 -2.82 -2.05 -4.80
N MET A 103 -2.55 -0.79 -5.09
CA MET A 103 -3.01 -0.09 -6.29
C MET A 103 -1.98 -0.26 -7.40
N LEU A 104 -2.38 -0.88 -8.50
CA LEU A 104 -1.56 -1.14 -9.68
C LEU A 104 -1.75 -0.05 -10.75
N LEU A 105 -0.75 0.08 -11.62
CA LEU A 105 -0.79 0.87 -12.84
C LEU A 105 -0.28 0.00 -14.00
N PRO A 106 -0.73 0.28 -15.25
CA PRO A 106 -0.40 -0.56 -16.40
C PRO A 106 1.09 -0.58 -16.73
N ASP A 107 1.76 0.56 -16.62
CA ASP A 107 3.18 0.72 -16.95
C ASP A 107 3.80 1.93 -16.24
N LEU A 108 5.12 2.05 -16.37
CA LEU A 108 5.89 3.16 -15.80
C LEU A 108 5.49 4.52 -16.39
N SER A 109 5.10 4.56 -17.68
CA SER A 109 4.68 5.81 -18.32
C SER A 109 3.43 6.36 -17.62
N ALA A 110 2.43 5.52 -17.38
CA ALA A 110 1.23 5.90 -16.66
C ALA A 110 1.53 6.43 -15.25
N SER A 111 2.54 5.88 -14.57
CA SER A 111 3.01 6.39 -13.27
C SER A 111 3.62 7.79 -13.41
N ILE A 112 4.52 7.98 -14.38
CA ILE A 112 5.19 9.28 -14.64
C ILE A 112 4.16 10.34 -15.05
N ASP A 113 3.31 10.04 -16.03
CA ASP A 113 2.30 10.97 -16.55
C ASP A 113 1.39 11.49 -15.42
N ARG A 114 0.93 10.60 -14.54
CA ARG A 114 0.07 10.96 -13.41
C ARG A 114 0.81 11.76 -12.34
N VAL A 115 2.10 11.49 -12.13
CA VAL A 115 2.93 12.31 -11.25
C VAL A 115 3.08 13.70 -11.84
N ASP A 116 3.44 13.82 -13.11
CA ASP A 116 3.64 15.10 -13.81
C ASP A 116 2.37 15.97 -13.81
N LEU A 117 1.20 15.37 -14.04
CA LEU A 117 -0.08 16.04 -13.89
C LEU A 117 -0.25 16.64 -12.48
N ARG A 118 0.17 15.92 -11.44
CA ARG A 118 0.11 16.39 -10.03
C ARG A 118 1.19 17.45 -9.74
N VAL A 119 2.40 17.30 -10.27
CA VAL A 119 3.50 18.28 -10.07
C VAL A 119 3.12 19.62 -10.68
N LYS A 120 2.53 19.63 -11.89
CA LYS A 120 1.98 20.84 -12.51
C LYS A 120 0.95 21.55 -11.62
N GLN A 121 0.25 20.82 -10.75
CA GLN A 121 -0.74 21.36 -9.83
C GLN A 121 -0.19 21.75 -8.45
N LYS A 122 0.90 21.11 -7.97
CA LYS A 122 1.38 21.24 -6.57
C LYS A 122 2.85 21.66 -6.41
N GLY A 123 3.64 21.77 -7.48
CA GLY A 123 4.97 22.38 -7.48
C GLY A 123 6.15 21.53 -6.95
N HIS A 124 5.96 20.25 -6.61
CA HIS A 124 7.03 19.39 -6.08
C HIS A 124 7.62 18.45 -7.14
N PHE A 125 8.90 18.58 -7.45
CA PHE A 125 9.62 17.66 -8.33
C PHE A 125 9.86 16.31 -7.64
N ILE A 126 9.62 15.19 -8.34
CA ILE A 126 9.98 13.85 -7.89
C ILE A 126 10.97 13.28 -8.91
N ASP A 127 12.10 12.78 -8.41
CA ASP A 127 13.10 12.13 -9.26
C ASP A 127 12.50 10.92 -10.00
N THR A 128 12.70 10.90 -11.32
CA THR A 128 12.18 9.84 -12.20
C THR A 128 12.82 8.48 -11.89
N GLY A 129 14.08 8.45 -11.46
CA GLY A 129 14.76 7.24 -10.99
C GLY A 129 14.05 6.62 -9.79
N SER A 130 13.65 7.46 -8.83
CA SER A 130 12.82 7.07 -7.68
C SER A 130 11.44 6.53 -8.08
N ILE A 131 10.78 7.13 -9.08
CA ILE A 131 9.49 6.64 -9.59
C ILE A 131 9.67 5.25 -10.22
N LYS A 132 10.72 5.07 -11.02
CA LYS A 132 11.05 3.78 -11.63
C LYS A 132 11.28 2.69 -10.60
N ILE A 133 12.14 2.94 -9.61
CA ILE A 133 12.43 1.97 -8.53
C ILE A 133 11.15 1.60 -7.78
N ASN A 134 10.30 2.59 -7.46
CA ASN A 134 9.01 2.35 -6.82
C ASN A 134 8.10 1.43 -7.63
N PHE A 135 8.02 1.69 -8.93
CA PHE A 135 7.18 0.94 -9.85
C PHE A 135 7.65 -0.51 -9.99
N GLU A 136 8.96 -0.73 -10.08
CA GLU A 136 9.53 -2.06 -10.31
C GLU A 136 9.63 -2.90 -9.04
N GLU A 137 10.02 -2.31 -7.90
CA GLU A 137 10.26 -3.07 -6.65
C GLU A 137 8.99 -3.31 -5.84
N GLY A 138 8.02 -2.40 -5.88
CA GLY A 138 6.78 -2.52 -5.12
C GLY A 138 6.02 -3.83 -5.37
N PRO A 139 5.73 -4.21 -6.62
CA PRO A 139 5.07 -5.47 -6.94
C PRO A 139 5.88 -6.71 -6.54
N LYS A 140 7.22 -6.66 -6.68
CA LYS A 140 8.10 -7.76 -6.25
C LYS A 140 8.01 -7.97 -4.74
N ASN A 141 8.03 -6.89 -3.96
CA ASN A 141 7.92 -6.97 -2.53
C ASN A 141 6.52 -7.37 -2.07
N LEU A 142 5.45 -6.97 -2.79
CA LEU A 142 4.12 -7.50 -2.53
C LEU A 142 4.12 -9.03 -2.59
N LEU A 143 4.65 -9.63 -3.65
CA LEU A 143 4.66 -11.09 -3.78
C LEU A 143 5.46 -11.77 -2.66
N LYS A 144 6.49 -11.13 -2.11
CA LYS A 144 7.25 -11.64 -0.97
C LYS A 144 6.43 -11.64 0.33
N ILE A 145 5.63 -10.61 0.56
CA ILE A 145 5.00 -10.37 1.88
C ILE A 145 3.49 -10.63 1.92
N ALA A 146 2.82 -10.81 0.78
CA ALA A 146 1.36 -10.90 0.70
C ALA A 146 0.77 -11.99 1.60
N ASN A 147 1.46 -13.12 1.75
CA ASN A 147 1.03 -14.23 2.61
C ASN A 147 1.11 -13.95 4.13
N GLN A 148 1.74 -12.85 4.52
CA GLN A 148 1.80 -12.42 5.92
C GLN A 148 0.56 -11.62 6.32
N PHE A 149 -0.25 -11.18 5.35
CA PHE A 149 -1.49 -10.45 5.62
C PHE A 149 -2.70 -11.39 5.69
N ASP A 150 -3.66 -11.05 6.55
CA ASP A 150 -4.93 -11.80 6.64
C ASP A 150 -5.81 -11.53 5.41
N ARG A 151 -5.70 -10.32 4.84
CA ARG A 151 -6.35 -9.95 3.59
C ARG A 151 -5.40 -9.29 2.61
N VAL A 152 -5.57 -9.63 1.34
CA VAL A 152 -4.88 -8.98 0.22
C VAL A 152 -5.91 -8.54 -0.80
N MET A 153 -5.80 -7.30 -1.27
CA MET A 153 -6.67 -6.73 -2.30
C MET A 153 -5.80 -6.06 -3.37
N LEU A 154 -6.03 -6.39 -4.64
CA LEU A 154 -5.40 -5.72 -5.77
C LEU A 154 -6.44 -4.84 -6.45
N LEU A 155 -6.07 -3.58 -6.67
CA LEU A 155 -6.89 -2.57 -7.30
C LEU A 155 -6.19 -2.03 -8.55
N SER A 156 -6.93 -1.72 -9.60
CA SER A 156 -6.43 -0.90 -10.70
C SER A 156 -6.58 0.58 -10.34
N GLY A 157 -5.47 1.32 -10.28
CA GLY A 157 -5.50 2.79 -10.21
C GLY A 157 -5.87 3.46 -11.55
N PHE A 158 -6.08 2.65 -12.59
CA PHE A 158 -6.43 3.06 -13.94
C PHE A 158 -7.85 2.59 -14.28
N ASN A 159 -8.69 3.50 -14.79
CA ASN A 159 -9.99 3.16 -15.35
C ASN A 159 -10.00 3.62 -16.81
N ASN A 160 -10.19 2.68 -17.74
CA ASN A 160 -10.23 2.94 -19.18
C ASN A 160 -11.53 3.60 -19.64
N ASN A 161 -12.52 3.73 -18.75
CA ASN A 161 -13.81 4.30 -19.08
C ASN A 161 -13.87 5.78 -18.63
N PRO A 162 -13.72 6.75 -19.55
CA PRO A 162 -13.78 8.17 -19.22
C PRO A 162 -15.17 8.63 -18.74
N SER A 163 -16.20 7.79 -18.87
CA SER A 163 -17.58 8.05 -18.43
C SER A 163 -17.85 7.65 -16.98
N VAL A 164 -16.97 6.86 -16.36
CA VAL A 164 -17.15 6.37 -14.98
C VAL A 164 -16.23 7.18 -14.09
N GLU A 165 -16.82 7.86 -13.10
CA GLU A 165 -16.04 8.54 -12.06
C GLU A 165 -15.10 7.55 -11.37
N THR A 166 -13.84 7.59 -11.79
CA THR A 166 -12.54 7.49 -11.09
C THR A 166 -12.34 6.54 -9.91
N GLN A 167 -13.27 5.65 -9.56
CA GLN A 167 -13.02 4.65 -8.54
C GLN A 167 -12.06 3.58 -9.06
N PRO A 168 -11.09 3.15 -8.24
CA PRO A 168 -10.19 2.08 -8.63
C PRO A 168 -10.96 0.77 -8.75
N GLU A 169 -10.72 0.04 -9.83
CA GLU A 169 -11.39 -1.23 -10.11
C GLU A 169 -10.78 -2.34 -9.24
N GLN A 170 -11.61 -3.15 -8.58
CA GLN A 170 -11.11 -4.28 -7.81
C GLN A 170 -10.78 -5.45 -8.73
N LEU A 171 -9.50 -5.84 -8.78
CA LEU A 171 -9.02 -6.94 -9.63
C LEU A 171 -9.03 -8.27 -8.90
N LEU A 172 -8.65 -8.27 -7.62
CA LEU A 172 -8.52 -9.47 -6.79
C LEU A 172 -8.79 -9.11 -5.33
N SER A 173 -9.46 -10.00 -4.60
CA SER A 173 -9.45 -9.97 -3.14
C SER A 173 -9.34 -11.37 -2.57
N ILE A 174 -8.48 -11.51 -1.57
CA ILE A 174 -8.17 -12.76 -0.87
C ILE A 174 -8.32 -12.51 0.62
N ALA A 175 -8.93 -13.46 1.33
CA ALA A 175 -8.96 -13.48 2.79
C ALA A 175 -8.56 -14.86 3.30
N ASN A 176 -7.60 -14.90 4.22
CA ASN A 176 -7.09 -16.12 4.83
C ASN A 176 -6.67 -17.19 3.79
N GLY A 177 -6.12 -16.75 2.65
CA GLY A 177 -5.71 -17.60 1.54
C GLY A 177 -6.82 -18.03 0.58
N ILE A 178 -8.07 -17.64 0.83
CA ILE A 178 -9.23 -17.93 -0.03
C ILE A 178 -9.49 -16.74 -0.94
N THR A 179 -9.53 -16.96 -2.26
CA THR A 179 -10.00 -15.95 -3.22
C THR A 179 -11.49 -15.68 -2.98
N LEU A 180 -11.80 -14.44 -2.61
CA LEU A 180 -13.17 -13.96 -2.43
C LEU A 180 -13.72 -13.29 -3.69
N HIS A 181 -12.82 -12.68 -4.49
CA HIS A 181 -13.18 -11.99 -5.72
C HIS A 181 -12.02 -12.05 -6.71
N LYS A 182 -12.35 -12.23 -7.98
CA LYS A 182 -11.46 -12.04 -9.13
C LYS A 182 -12.27 -11.38 -10.23
N ALA A 183 -11.76 -10.31 -10.83
CA ALA A 183 -12.50 -9.58 -11.86
C ALA A 183 -12.82 -10.49 -13.05
N GLU A 184 -14.06 -10.41 -13.55
CA GLU A 184 -14.52 -11.19 -14.71
C GLU A 184 -13.75 -10.83 -15.97
N VAL A 185 -13.50 -9.52 -16.17
CA VAL A 185 -12.71 -8.98 -17.28
C VAL A 185 -11.38 -8.48 -16.72
N MET A 186 -10.34 -9.30 -16.83
CA MET A 186 -9.01 -8.96 -16.34
C MET A 186 -8.19 -8.23 -17.43
N PRO A 187 -7.68 -7.01 -17.17
CA PRO A 187 -6.76 -6.34 -18.08
C PRO A 187 -5.50 -7.18 -18.33
N ASP A 188 -5.06 -7.26 -19.59
CA ASP A 188 -3.91 -8.08 -19.98
C ASP A 188 -2.64 -7.75 -19.18
N TRP A 189 -2.40 -6.46 -18.93
CA TRP A 189 -1.25 -5.97 -18.17
C TRP A 189 -1.26 -6.42 -16.70
N ALA A 190 -2.44 -6.69 -16.12
CA ALA A 190 -2.58 -7.09 -14.72
C ALA A 190 -2.64 -8.61 -14.53
N ARG A 191 -3.04 -9.36 -15.57
CA ARG A 191 -3.40 -10.79 -15.48
C ARG A 191 -2.32 -11.63 -14.81
N GLY A 192 -1.08 -11.56 -15.31
CA GLY A 192 0.03 -12.37 -14.79
C GLY A 192 0.33 -12.07 -13.32
N PHE A 193 0.24 -10.80 -12.90
CA PHE A 193 0.47 -10.41 -11.51
C PHE A 193 -0.65 -10.86 -10.56
N VAL A 194 -1.91 -10.74 -11.01
CA VAL A 194 -3.08 -11.21 -10.27
C VAL A 194 -3.01 -12.74 -10.07
N GLU A 195 -2.71 -13.49 -11.12
CA GLU A 195 -2.57 -14.95 -11.07
C GLU A 195 -1.43 -15.38 -10.14
N ALA A 196 -0.27 -14.70 -10.20
CA ALA A 196 0.85 -14.98 -9.31
C ALA A 196 0.48 -14.73 -7.83
N THR A 197 -0.25 -13.64 -7.55
CA THR A 197 -0.68 -13.29 -6.19
C THR A 197 -1.71 -14.30 -5.64
N GLU A 198 -2.63 -14.74 -6.49
CA GLU A 198 -3.61 -15.79 -6.16
C GLU A 198 -2.95 -17.14 -5.87
N ALA A 199 -2.03 -17.59 -6.73
CA ALA A 199 -1.32 -18.85 -6.56
C ALA A 199 -0.49 -18.90 -5.27
N LEU A 200 0.18 -17.80 -4.92
CA LEU A 200 0.96 -17.67 -3.68
C LEU A 200 0.10 -17.84 -2.42
N SER A 201 -1.14 -17.38 -2.48
CA SER A 201 -2.09 -17.47 -1.37
C SER A 201 -2.64 -18.89 -1.20
N ALA A 202 -2.89 -19.60 -2.30
CA ALA A 202 -3.35 -20.97 -2.29
C ALA A 202 -2.28 -21.96 -1.79
N TYR A 203 -1.02 -21.83 -2.22
CA TYR A 203 0.09 -22.72 -1.84
C TYR A 203 0.30 -22.79 -0.30
N ASN A 204 0.14 -21.66 0.37
CA ASN A 204 0.37 -21.56 1.82
C ASN A 204 -0.75 -22.21 2.66
N GLN A 205 -1.95 -22.41 2.12
CA GLN A 205 -2.98 -23.20 2.79
C GLN A 205 -2.63 -24.68 2.79
N THR A 206 -2.21 -25.21 1.63
CA THR A 206 -1.86 -26.63 1.46
C THR A 206 -0.66 -27.03 2.32
N SER A 207 0.30 -26.12 2.52
CA SER A 207 1.47 -26.35 3.38
C SER A 207 1.16 -26.27 4.88
N LYS A 208 0.25 -25.38 5.31
CA LYS A 208 -0.22 -25.32 6.70
C LYS A 208 -1.13 -26.50 7.07
N GLY A 209 -1.91 -27.02 6.13
CA GLY A 209 -2.76 -28.20 6.32
C GLY A 209 -1.99 -29.52 6.47
N ARG A 210 -0.75 -29.60 5.98
CA ARG A 210 0.13 -30.78 6.11
C ARG A 210 0.95 -30.83 7.41
N LYS A 211 0.97 -29.75 8.19
CA LYS A 211 1.70 -29.66 9.48
C LYS A 211 0.79 -29.83 10.71
N ARG A 212 -0.44 -30.31 10.53
CA ARG A 212 -1.38 -30.64 11.61
C ARG A 212 -1.58 -32.14 11.70
#